data_AF-W6TXH2-F1
#
_entry.id   AF-W6TXH2-F1
#
_cell.length_a   1.000
_cell.length_b   1.000
_cell.length_c   1.000
_cell.angle_alpha   90.00
_cell.angle_beta   90.00
_cell.angle_gamma   90.00
#
_symmetry.space_group_name_H-M   'P 1'
#
loop_
_entity.id
_entity.type
_entity.pdbx_description
1 polymer ?
#
loop_
_entity_poly.entity_id
_entity_poly.type
_entity_poly.pdbx_seq_one_letter_code
_entity_poly.pdbx_strand_id
1 'polypeptide(L)'
;MKKNILILCITLFLYGCNANKHTNEHTNKHQVPPIVLVKPSVSIMSTEEKNKLNALIYGLNMTIKRYDNIYKAKDTQTVANDIKRYNKFHNWIFNDPAQIQKQKELIDAFSYAYDFIDDKRKKLASHKYKSTEQYIKDSFHFFHNEEYRKSHTYDPSWYGRTKNDFANYINVYFLGIIMQSISRTNEHATSEEIFQVMKEELQNKESYTYQNSLALWKD
;
A
#
# COMPACT_ATOMS: atom_id res chain seq x y z
N MET A 1 1.58 -52.46 -4.65
CA MET A 1 2.80 -51.69 -4.96
C MET A 1 2.90 -50.53 -3.97
N LYS A 2 3.88 -50.57 -3.06
CA LYS A 2 4.16 -49.50 -2.10
C LYS A 2 5.11 -48.48 -2.74
N LYS A 3 4.90 -47.18 -2.49
CA LYS A 3 5.97 -46.17 -2.46
C LYS A 3 5.52 -45.01 -1.55
N ASN A 4 5.87 -45.14 -0.26
CA ASN A 4 6.06 -44.03 0.67
C ASN A 4 7.44 -43.45 0.38
N ILE A 5 7.56 -42.15 0.13
CA ILE A 5 8.82 -41.42 0.33
C ILE A 5 8.48 -40.02 0.89
N LEU A 6 8.54 -39.94 2.22
CA LEU A 6 8.74 -38.71 2.99
C LEU A 6 10.26 -38.47 3.01
N ILE A 7 10.74 -37.33 2.52
CA ILE A 7 12.13 -36.91 2.72
C ILE A 7 12.13 -35.53 3.39
N LEU A 8 12.33 -35.59 4.70
CA LEU A 8 12.67 -34.50 5.59
C LEU A 8 14.20 -34.47 5.67
N CYS A 9 14.87 -33.48 5.06
CA CYS A 9 16.30 -33.30 5.24
C CYS A 9 16.54 -32.06 6.13
N ILE A 10 16.54 -32.32 7.44
CA ILE A 10 17.14 -31.48 8.46
C ILE A 10 18.65 -31.48 8.21
N THR A 11 19.22 -30.37 7.75
CA THR A 11 20.67 -30.16 7.82
C THR A 11 21.03 -29.80 9.25
N LEU A 12 21.50 -30.82 9.99
CA LEU A 12 22.09 -30.67 11.31
C LEU A 12 23.28 -29.70 11.27
N PHE A 13 23.20 -28.65 12.08
CA PHE A 13 24.34 -27.86 12.55
C PHE A 13 25.17 -28.70 13.53
N LEU A 14 26.27 -29.33 13.09
CA LEU A 14 27.35 -29.77 13.99
C LEU A 14 28.67 -29.95 13.21
N TYR A 15 29.54 -28.93 13.22
CA TYR A 15 30.99 -29.05 13.01
C TYR A 15 31.64 -27.81 13.64
N GLY A 16 32.55 -27.87 14.61
CA GLY A 16 33.11 -29.03 15.30
C GLY A 16 33.68 -28.64 16.66
N CYS A 17 33.74 -29.64 17.54
CA CYS A 17 34.67 -29.65 18.66
C CYS A 17 36.11 -29.61 18.10
N ASN A 18 36.97 -28.76 18.65
CA ASN A 18 38.38 -29.06 18.70
C ASN A 18 38.83 -29.02 20.16
N ALA A 19 38.85 -30.21 20.76
CA ALA A 19 39.67 -30.48 21.93
C ALA A 19 40.86 -31.30 21.45
N ASN A 20 42.05 -30.68 21.38
CA ASN A 20 43.27 -31.27 21.93
C ASN A 20 44.49 -30.35 21.78
N LYS A 21 45.13 -30.16 22.94
CA LYS A 21 46.58 -30.21 23.23
C LYS A 21 47.53 -29.21 22.55
N HIS A 22 48.22 -28.49 23.44
CA HIS A 22 49.40 -27.66 23.21
C HIS A 22 50.47 -28.35 22.35
N THR A 23 51.06 -27.57 21.44
CA THR A 23 52.51 -27.49 21.23
C THR A 23 52.82 -26.14 20.56
N ASN A 24 53.88 -25.49 21.04
CA ASN A 24 54.39 -24.21 20.56
C ASN A 24 54.92 -24.36 19.12
N GLU A 25 54.72 -23.34 18.28
CA GLU A 25 55.79 -22.64 17.54
C GLU A 25 55.22 -21.60 16.55
N HIS A 26 55.99 -20.52 16.38
CA HIS A 26 55.69 -19.33 15.60
C HIS A 26 55.47 -19.62 14.11
N THR A 27 54.48 -18.96 13.48
CA THR A 27 54.63 -18.25 12.18
C THR A 27 53.35 -17.52 11.75
N ASN A 28 53.53 -16.26 11.34
CA ASN A 28 52.67 -15.30 10.62
C ASN A 28 51.18 -15.65 10.35
N LYS A 29 50.29 -14.98 11.08
CA LYS A 29 48.84 -14.92 10.81
C LYS A 29 48.56 -14.03 9.60
N HIS A 30 48.19 -14.61 8.46
CA HIS A 30 47.31 -13.94 7.51
C HIS A 30 45.93 -13.79 8.17
N GLN A 31 45.58 -12.55 8.52
CA GLN A 31 44.26 -12.20 9.02
C GLN A 31 43.26 -12.32 7.87
N VAL A 32 42.47 -13.40 7.88
CA VAL A 32 41.21 -13.46 7.12
C VAL A 32 40.31 -12.36 7.70
N PRO A 33 39.82 -11.39 6.90
CA PRO A 33 38.91 -10.37 7.40
C PRO A 33 37.67 -11.05 8.01
N PRO A 34 37.17 -10.60 9.16
CA PRO A 34 35.92 -11.11 9.69
C PRO A 34 34.82 -10.87 8.65
N ILE A 35 34.09 -11.93 8.30
CA ILE A 35 32.84 -11.81 7.54
C ILE A 35 31.93 -10.92 8.39
N VAL A 36 31.83 -9.65 8.01
CA VAL A 36 30.87 -8.72 8.59
C VAL A 36 29.51 -9.23 8.13
N LEU A 37 28.81 -9.94 9.02
CA LEU A 37 27.41 -10.25 8.85
C LEU A 37 26.68 -8.91 8.91
N VAL A 38 26.51 -8.25 7.76
CA VAL A 38 25.67 -7.06 7.64
C VAL A 38 24.26 -7.54 7.97
N LYS A 39 23.83 -7.34 9.22
CA LYS A 39 22.42 -7.44 9.57
C LYS A 39 21.66 -6.61 8.53
N PRO A 40 20.63 -7.14 7.86
CA PRO A 40 19.85 -6.33 6.93
C PRO A 40 19.39 -5.10 7.71
N SER A 41 19.80 -3.92 7.24
CA SER A 41 19.38 -2.67 7.84
C SER A 41 17.86 -2.69 7.81
N VAL A 42 17.23 -2.69 8.99
CA VAL A 42 15.79 -2.51 9.09
C VAL A 42 15.48 -1.22 8.32
N SER A 43 14.87 -1.35 7.16
CA SER A 43 14.61 -0.22 6.26
C SER A 43 13.57 0.67 6.91
N ILE A 44 14.03 1.72 7.62
CA ILE A 44 13.15 2.71 8.24
C ILE A 44 12.58 3.60 7.12
N MET A 45 11.27 3.85 7.16
CA MET A 45 10.65 4.87 6.31
C MET A 45 10.92 6.28 6.85
N SER A 46 11.27 7.18 5.95
CA SER A 46 11.28 8.63 6.15
C SER A 46 9.88 9.17 6.47
N THR A 47 9.82 10.41 6.97
CA THR A 47 8.56 11.10 7.23
C THR A 47 7.72 11.27 5.96
N GLU A 48 8.36 11.57 4.83
CA GLU A 48 7.68 11.72 3.54
C GLU A 48 7.08 10.40 3.06
N GLU A 49 7.84 9.31 3.11
CA GLU A 49 7.35 7.96 2.79
C GLU A 49 6.15 7.58 3.66
N LYS A 50 6.20 7.88 4.97
CA LYS A 50 5.08 7.62 5.90
C LYS A 50 3.84 8.43 5.54
N ASN A 51 3.98 9.71 5.21
CA ASN A 51 2.83 10.55 4.84
C ASN A 51 2.19 10.07 3.53
N LYS A 52 3.01 9.65 2.56
CA LYS A 52 2.54 9.08 1.29
C LYS A 52 1.84 7.74 1.51
N LEU A 53 2.41 6.87 2.36
CA LEU A 53 1.77 5.60 2.75
C LEU A 53 0.44 5.82 3.47
N ASN A 54 0.40 6.74 4.44
CA ASN A 54 -0.81 7.06 5.19
C ASN A 54 -1.91 7.58 4.28
N ALA A 55 -1.56 8.42 3.30
CA ALA A 55 -2.51 8.92 2.30
C ALA A 55 -3.06 7.78 1.44
N LEU A 56 -2.20 6.87 0.96
CA LEU A 56 -2.60 5.70 0.18
C LEU A 56 -3.54 4.79 0.99
N ILE A 57 -3.13 4.37 2.19
CA ILE A 57 -3.93 3.52 3.08
C ILE A 57 -5.28 4.17 3.37
N TYR A 58 -5.29 5.47 3.67
CA TYR A 58 -6.53 6.19 3.98
C TYR A 58 -7.49 6.22 2.79
N GLY A 59 -7.00 6.55 1.59
CA GLY A 59 -7.83 6.58 0.39
C GLY A 59 -8.44 5.22 0.04
N LEU A 60 -7.66 4.14 0.17
CA LEU A 60 -8.13 2.77 -0.01
C LEU A 60 -9.19 2.39 1.04
N ASN A 61 -8.92 2.64 2.33
CA ASN A 61 -9.83 2.31 3.43
C ASN A 61 -11.16 3.06 3.31
N MET A 62 -11.12 4.35 2.99
CA MET A 62 -12.35 5.14 2.85
C MET A 62 -13.16 4.73 1.61
N THR A 63 -12.50 4.27 0.54
CA THR A 63 -13.19 3.72 -0.63
C THR A 63 -13.94 2.43 -0.28
N ILE A 64 -13.32 1.52 0.47
CA ILE A 64 -13.95 0.28 0.94
C ILE A 64 -15.09 0.56 1.93
N LYS A 65 -14.89 1.50 2.86
CA LYS A 65 -15.96 1.95 3.77
C LYS A 65 -17.15 2.54 3.02
N ARG A 66 -16.89 3.28 1.94
CA ARG A 66 -17.95 3.80 1.06
C ARG A 66 -18.72 2.67 0.36
N TYR A 67 -18.04 1.63 -0.12
CA TYR A 67 -18.70 0.44 -0.68
C TYR A 67 -19.62 -0.20 0.36
N ASP A 68 -19.11 -0.44 1.56
CA ASP A 68 -19.89 -1.02 2.66
C ASP A 68 -21.15 -0.17 2.95
N ASN A 69 -21.02 1.15 3.09
CA ASN A 69 -22.15 2.04 3.38
C ASN A 69 -23.20 2.13 2.25
N ILE A 70 -22.79 2.15 0.98
CA ILE A 70 -23.72 2.26 -0.15
C ILE A 70 -24.47 0.95 -0.38
N TYR A 71 -23.81 -0.19 -0.20
CA TYR A 71 -24.33 -1.50 -0.60
C TYR A 71 -24.84 -2.35 0.56
N LYS A 72 -24.60 -1.97 1.83
CA LYS A 72 -25.30 -2.53 3.00
C LYS A 72 -26.82 -2.53 2.84
N ALA A 73 -27.37 -1.56 2.11
CA ALA A 73 -28.79 -1.44 1.83
C ALA A 73 -29.31 -2.34 0.68
N LYS A 74 -28.43 -3.04 -0.05
CA LYS A 74 -28.77 -3.74 -1.31
C LYS A 74 -28.37 -5.23 -1.37
N ASP A 75 -27.85 -5.79 -0.27
CA ASP A 75 -27.45 -7.20 -0.13
C ASP A 75 -26.82 -7.84 -1.38
N THR A 76 -25.69 -7.29 -1.81
CA THR A 76 -24.93 -7.84 -2.95
C THR A 76 -23.73 -8.61 -2.42
N GLN A 77 -23.78 -9.95 -2.48
CA GLN A 77 -22.69 -10.87 -2.11
C GLN A 77 -21.32 -10.45 -2.68
N THR A 78 -21.31 -9.85 -3.88
CA THR A 78 -20.11 -9.31 -4.53
C THR A 78 -19.36 -8.28 -3.67
N VAL A 79 -20.08 -7.35 -3.03
CA VAL A 79 -19.45 -6.30 -2.21
C VAL A 79 -18.89 -6.88 -0.92
N ALA A 80 -19.60 -7.82 -0.29
CA ALA A 80 -19.09 -8.52 0.88
C ALA A 80 -17.79 -9.30 0.56
N ASN A 81 -17.74 -9.93 -0.61
CA ASN A 81 -16.55 -10.62 -1.09
C ASN A 81 -15.38 -9.65 -1.33
N ASP A 82 -15.62 -8.49 -1.94
CA ASP A 82 -14.59 -7.48 -2.16
C ASP A 82 -14.05 -6.91 -0.84
N ILE A 83 -14.92 -6.60 0.12
CA ILE A 83 -14.51 -6.15 1.47
C ILE A 83 -13.63 -7.22 2.14
N LYS A 84 -14.05 -8.50 2.09
CA LYS A 84 -13.28 -9.61 2.66
C LYS A 84 -11.90 -9.74 2.00
N ARG A 85 -11.83 -9.64 0.68
CA ARG A 85 -10.58 -9.72 -0.10
C ARG A 85 -9.65 -8.55 0.22
N TYR A 86 -10.19 -7.33 0.25
CA TYR A 86 -9.44 -6.15 0.65
C TYR A 86 -8.88 -6.29 2.08
N ASN A 87 -9.70 -6.71 3.05
CA ASN A 87 -9.23 -6.87 4.42
C ASN A 87 -8.11 -7.91 4.55
N LYS A 88 -8.19 -9.02 3.81
CA LYS A 88 -7.11 -10.02 3.75
C LYS A 88 -5.82 -9.42 3.19
N PHE A 89 -5.91 -8.70 2.08
CA PHE A 89 -4.78 -8.01 1.46
C PHE A 89 -4.18 -6.94 2.39
N HIS A 90 -5.01 -6.05 2.93
CA HIS A 90 -4.62 -4.97 3.83
C HIS A 90 -3.89 -5.52 5.05
N ASN A 91 -4.43 -6.55 5.70
CA ASN A 91 -3.78 -7.18 6.84
C ASN A 91 -2.43 -7.80 6.47
N TRP A 92 -2.34 -8.43 5.30
CA TRP A 92 -1.10 -9.01 4.82
C TRP A 92 -0.03 -7.94 4.55
N ILE A 93 -0.37 -6.80 3.93
CA ILE A 93 0.64 -5.81 3.51
C ILE A 93 0.88 -4.68 4.51
N PHE A 94 -0.15 -4.11 5.14
CA PHE A 94 -0.02 -2.88 5.93
C PHE A 94 0.11 -3.13 7.43
N ASN A 95 -0.33 -4.29 7.92
CA ASN A 95 -0.25 -4.64 9.35
C ASN A 95 0.95 -5.55 9.69
N ASP A 96 1.71 -6.00 8.68
CA ASP A 96 2.89 -6.83 8.86
C ASP A 96 4.16 -6.00 8.60
N PRO A 97 4.99 -5.73 9.64
CA PRO A 97 6.26 -5.02 9.48
C PRO A 97 7.25 -5.69 8.53
N ALA A 98 7.13 -7.01 8.30
CA ALA A 98 7.99 -7.72 7.34
C ALA A 98 7.75 -7.27 5.89
N GLN A 99 6.61 -6.62 5.60
CA GLN A 99 6.26 -6.13 4.26
C GLN A 99 6.78 -4.73 3.97
N ILE A 100 7.66 -4.17 4.80
CA ILE A 100 8.14 -2.79 4.65
C ILE A 100 8.68 -2.47 3.24
N GLN A 101 9.35 -3.43 2.59
CA GLN A 101 9.86 -3.24 1.24
C GLN A 101 8.73 -3.16 0.20
N LYS A 102 7.69 -3.99 0.33
CA LYS A 102 6.50 -3.92 -0.54
C LYS A 102 5.69 -2.64 -0.30
N GLN A 103 5.62 -2.19 0.94
CA GLN A 103 5.00 -0.89 1.25
C GLN A 103 5.74 0.25 0.55
N LYS A 104 7.09 0.21 0.54
CA LYS A 104 7.92 1.15 -0.23
C LYS A 104 7.65 1.09 -1.73
N GLU A 105 7.58 -0.11 -2.29
CA GLU A 105 7.23 -0.28 -3.71
C GLU A 105 5.86 0.32 -4.08
N LEU A 106 4.85 0.20 -3.21
CA LEU A 106 3.54 0.82 -3.46
C LEU A 106 3.59 2.34 -3.41
N ILE A 107 4.31 2.94 -2.46
CA ILE A 107 4.40 4.41 -2.38
C ILE A 107 5.29 4.98 -3.48
N ASP A 108 6.30 4.25 -3.93
CA ASP A 108 7.09 4.61 -5.11
C ASP A 108 6.20 4.59 -6.36
N ALA A 109 5.42 3.53 -6.56
CA ALA A 109 4.42 3.45 -7.63
C ALA A 109 3.39 4.59 -7.56
N PHE A 110 2.92 4.93 -6.35
CA PHE A 110 1.93 5.99 -6.14
C PHE A 110 2.50 7.41 -6.31
N SER A 111 3.83 7.58 -6.35
CA SER A 111 4.47 8.90 -6.27
C SER A 111 3.99 9.86 -7.35
N TYR A 112 3.83 9.39 -8.59
CA TYR A 112 3.37 10.26 -9.68
C TYR A 112 1.98 10.86 -9.41
N ALA A 113 1.02 10.03 -9.00
CA ALA A 113 -0.32 10.50 -8.67
C ALA A 113 -0.32 11.39 -7.42
N TYR A 114 0.50 11.05 -6.42
CA TYR A 114 0.67 11.86 -5.22
C TYR A 114 1.19 13.27 -5.53
N ASP A 115 2.22 13.37 -6.37
CA ASP A 115 2.83 14.64 -6.76
C ASP A 115 1.85 15.49 -7.58
N PHE A 116 1.10 14.86 -8.50
CA PHE A 116 0.02 15.53 -9.22
C PHE A 116 -1.04 16.12 -8.26
N ILE A 117 -1.47 15.34 -7.27
CA ILE A 117 -2.44 15.79 -6.27
C ILE A 117 -1.84 16.92 -5.40
N ASP A 118 -0.54 16.86 -5.07
CA ASP A 118 0.15 17.91 -4.34
C ASP A 118 0.21 19.22 -5.13
N ASP A 119 0.46 19.16 -6.44
CA ASP A 119 0.45 20.35 -7.30
C ASP A 119 -0.95 20.98 -7.37
N LYS A 120 -2.01 20.16 -7.48
CA LYS A 120 -3.40 20.65 -7.38
C LYS A 120 -3.68 21.28 -6.02
N ARG A 121 -3.25 20.65 -4.92
CA ARG A 121 -3.36 21.20 -3.55
C ARG A 121 -2.71 22.57 -3.47
N LYS A 122 -1.46 22.70 -3.93
CA LYS A 122 -0.70 23.97 -3.88
C LYS A 122 -1.45 25.09 -4.61
N LYS A 123 -2.03 24.78 -5.77
CA LYS A 123 -2.77 25.74 -6.61
C LYS A 123 -4.12 26.12 -6.02
N LEU A 124 -4.90 25.15 -5.53
CA LEU A 124 -6.30 25.36 -5.19
C LEU A 124 -6.54 25.60 -3.70
N ALA A 125 -5.69 25.04 -2.83
CA ALA A 125 -5.99 24.92 -1.41
C ALA A 125 -4.76 25.07 -0.50
N SER A 126 -3.69 25.73 -0.94
CA SER A 126 -2.47 25.99 -0.14
C SER A 126 -2.69 26.85 1.11
N HIS A 127 -3.74 27.67 1.08
CA HIS A 127 -4.19 28.48 2.22
C HIS A 127 -4.78 27.60 3.34
N LYS A 128 -5.39 26.45 2.99
CA LYS A 128 -6.03 25.52 3.95
C LYS A 128 -5.15 24.33 4.31
N TYR A 129 -4.49 23.71 3.33
CA TYR A 129 -3.76 22.45 3.51
C TYR A 129 -2.26 22.64 3.33
N LYS A 130 -1.50 22.30 4.37
CA LYS A 130 -0.03 22.27 4.33
C LYS A 130 0.54 20.93 3.84
N SER A 131 -0.20 19.83 3.99
CA SER A 131 0.22 18.50 3.54
C SER A 131 -0.75 17.89 2.52
N THR A 132 -0.20 17.16 1.55
CA THR A 132 -0.98 16.37 0.58
C THR A 132 -1.77 15.26 1.24
N GLU A 133 -1.22 14.65 2.30
CA GLU A 133 -1.93 13.65 3.09
C GLU A 133 -3.24 14.20 3.66
N GLN A 134 -3.21 15.38 4.30
CA GLN A 134 -4.43 15.97 4.85
C GLN A 134 -5.41 16.36 3.75
N TYR A 135 -4.90 16.88 2.63
CA TYR A 135 -5.72 17.23 1.48
C TYR A 135 -6.44 16.03 0.85
N ILE A 136 -5.74 14.89 0.71
CA ILE A 136 -6.35 13.63 0.28
C ILE A 136 -7.37 13.15 1.32
N LYS A 137 -7.06 13.21 2.61
CA LYS A 137 -8.00 12.82 3.67
C LYS A 137 -9.31 13.60 3.61
N ASP A 138 -9.21 14.92 3.48
CA ASP A 138 -10.36 15.81 3.43
C ASP A 138 -11.13 15.72 2.10
N SER A 139 -10.56 15.16 1.04
CA SER A 139 -11.32 14.87 -0.19
C SER A 139 -12.43 13.83 0.04
N PHE A 140 -12.29 12.98 1.06
CA PHE A 140 -13.30 11.99 1.46
C PHE A 140 -14.34 12.51 2.46
N HIS A 141 -14.30 13.81 2.78
CA HIS A 141 -15.16 14.40 3.81
C HIS A 141 -16.65 14.09 3.59
N PHE A 142 -17.13 14.20 2.35
CA PHE A 142 -18.53 13.93 2.00
C PHE A 142 -19.00 12.50 2.35
N PHE A 143 -18.09 11.52 2.45
CA PHE A 143 -18.41 10.12 2.72
C PHE A 143 -18.38 9.75 4.22
N HIS A 144 -18.18 10.73 5.09
CA HIS A 144 -18.28 10.55 6.54
C HIS A 144 -19.73 10.69 7.03
N ASN A 145 -19.94 10.41 8.32
CA ASN A 145 -21.25 10.56 8.95
C ASN A 145 -21.72 12.03 8.98
N GLU A 146 -23.00 12.25 9.25
CA GLU A 146 -23.62 13.57 9.20
C GLU A 146 -23.02 14.55 10.23
N GLU A 147 -22.66 14.07 11.42
CA GLU A 147 -22.01 14.87 12.47
C GLU A 147 -20.64 15.41 12.02
N TYR A 148 -19.83 14.56 11.40
CA TYR A 148 -18.54 14.95 10.83
C TYR A 148 -18.73 15.96 9.69
N ARG A 149 -19.74 15.76 8.85
CA ARG A 149 -20.09 16.69 7.75
C ARG A 149 -20.54 18.06 8.21
N LYS A 150 -21.25 18.16 9.34
CA LYS A 150 -21.71 19.44 9.90
C LYS A 150 -20.58 20.24 10.54
N SER A 151 -19.54 19.57 11.04
CA SER A 151 -18.44 20.18 11.79
C SER A 151 -17.28 20.66 10.93
N HIS A 152 -17.31 20.45 9.61
CA HIS A 152 -16.22 20.83 8.71
C HIS A 152 -16.74 21.45 7.41
N THR A 153 -15.98 22.39 6.87
CA THR A 153 -16.24 22.99 5.57
C THR A 153 -15.68 22.11 4.45
N TYR A 154 -16.58 21.56 3.62
CA TYR A 154 -16.23 20.83 2.40
C TYR A 154 -16.68 21.61 1.17
N ASP A 155 -15.72 21.96 0.31
CA ASP A 155 -15.99 22.45 -1.03
C ASP A 155 -15.39 21.46 -2.05
N PRO A 156 -16.21 20.76 -2.86
CA PRO A 156 -15.71 19.85 -3.87
C PRO A 156 -14.88 20.53 -4.97
N SER A 157 -14.99 21.86 -5.15
CA SER A 157 -14.17 22.61 -6.10
C SER A 157 -12.68 22.50 -5.80
N TRP A 158 -12.33 22.34 -4.52
CA TRP A 158 -10.95 22.19 -4.09
C TRP A 158 -10.33 20.86 -4.48
N TYR A 159 -11.11 19.83 -4.81
CA TYR A 159 -10.62 18.46 -5.04
C TYR A 159 -10.86 17.95 -6.47
N GLY A 160 -11.23 18.86 -7.38
CA GLY A 160 -11.53 18.49 -8.76
C GLY A 160 -12.92 17.89 -8.85
N ARG A 161 -13.93 18.75 -8.75
CA ARG A 161 -15.34 18.38 -8.86
C ARG A 161 -15.60 17.59 -10.15
N THR A 162 -16.22 16.43 -10.03
CA THR A 162 -16.71 15.69 -11.20
C THR A 162 -18.11 16.15 -11.58
N LYS A 163 -18.62 15.74 -12.75
CA LYS A 163 -20.02 16.00 -13.14
C LYS A 163 -21.06 15.43 -12.16
N ASN A 164 -20.66 14.49 -11.31
CA ASN A 164 -21.46 14.01 -10.20
C ASN A 164 -21.06 14.80 -8.94
N ASP A 165 -21.96 15.64 -8.43
CA ASP A 165 -21.69 16.60 -7.34
C ASP A 165 -21.19 15.96 -6.04
N PHE A 166 -21.34 14.64 -5.88
CA PHE A 166 -20.92 13.88 -4.70
C PHE A 166 -19.52 13.24 -4.83
N ALA A 167 -18.88 13.33 -5.99
CA ALA A 167 -17.55 12.77 -6.24
C ALA A 167 -16.57 13.83 -6.75
N ASN A 168 -15.30 13.64 -6.39
CA ASN A 168 -14.18 14.41 -6.88
C ASN A 168 -13.12 13.46 -7.49
N TYR A 169 -12.20 13.97 -8.29
CA TYR A 169 -11.25 13.14 -9.04
C TYR A 169 -10.32 12.33 -8.14
N ILE A 170 -9.97 12.80 -6.93
CA ILE A 170 -9.18 12.02 -5.96
C ILE A 170 -9.95 10.77 -5.54
N ASN A 171 -11.23 10.91 -5.21
CA ASN A 171 -12.06 9.78 -4.79
C ASN A 171 -12.33 8.80 -5.93
N VAL A 172 -12.45 9.27 -7.17
CA VAL A 172 -12.59 8.41 -8.36
C VAL A 172 -11.29 7.65 -8.63
N TYR A 173 -10.14 8.26 -8.39
CA TYR A 173 -8.84 7.59 -8.53
C TYR A 173 -8.72 6.39 -7.58
N PHE A 174 -8.97 6.58 -6.28
CA PHE A 174 -8.93 5.46 -5.32
C PHE A 174 -10.01 4.40 -5.59
N LEU A 175 -11.17 4.81 -6.09
CA LEU A 175 -12.20 3.88 -6.56
C LEU A 175 -11.68 3.01 -7.71
N GLY A 176 -11.02 3.59 -8.71
CA GLY A 176 -10.41 2.87 -9.81
C GLY A 176 -9.41 1.82 -9.35
N ILE A 177 -8.54 2.18 -8.38
CA ILE A 177 -7.57 1.25 -7.79
C ILE A 177 -8.29 0.03 -7.19
N ILE A 178 -9.27 0.25 -6.30
CA ILE A 178 -10.02 -0.86 -5.69
C ILE A 178 -10.75 -1.69 -6.74
N MET A 179 -11.35 -1.06 -7.74
CA MET A 179 -12.06 -1.77 -8.81
C MET A 179 -11.13 -2.69 -9.60
N GLN A 180 -9.93 -2.23 -9.98
CA GLN A 180 -9.00 -3.05 -10.75
C GLN A 180 -8.32 -4.10 -9.86
N SER A 181 -7.78 -3.71 -8.70
CA SER A 181 -6.92 -4.58 -7.90
C SER A 181 -7.69 -5.52 -6.97
N ILE A 182 -8.91 -5.16 -6.57
CA ILE A 182 -9.77 -6.00 -5.72
C ILE A 182 -10.90 -6.58 -6.55
N SER A 183 -11.82 -5.75 -7.05
CA SER A 183 -13.08 -6.25 -7.62
C SER A 183 -12.89 -7.08 -8.89
N ARG A 184 -12.00 -6.66 -9.79
CA ARG A 184 -11.81 -7.29 -11.12
C ARG A 184 -10.70 -8.32 -11.18
N THR A 185 -9.79 -8.34 -10.20
CA THR A 185 -8.81 -9.41 -10.08
C THR A 185 -9.51 -10.75 -9.89
N ASN A 186 -8.89 -11.85 -10.32
CA ASN A 186 -9.36 -13.22 -10.12
C ASN A 186 -9.89 -13.44 -8.69
N GLU A 187 -11.05 -14.08 -8.55
CA GLU A 187 -11.72 -14.30 -7.25
C GLU A 187 -10.88 -15.09 -6.24
N HIS A 188 -9.94 -15.90 -6.73
CA HIS A 188 -8.99 -16.69 -5.95
C HIS A 188 -7.60 -16.07 -5.85
N ALA A 189 -7.44 -14.82 -6.30
CA ALA A 189 -6.16 -14.14 -6.26
C ALA A 189 -5.58 -14.09 -4.85
N THR A 190 -4.29 -14.38 -4.79
CA THR A 190 -3.44 -14.24 -3.63
C THR A 190 -3.20 -12.76 -3.31
N SER A 191 -2.75 -12.46 -2.09
CA SER A 191 -2.38 -11.09 -1.73
C SER A 191 -1.22 -10.56 -2.58
N GLU A 192 -0.34 -11.45 -3.05
CA GLU A 192 0.77 -11.08 -3.95
C GLU A 192 0.26 -10.69 -5.34
N GLU A 193 -0.70 -11.42 -5.91
CA GLU A 193 -1.30 -11.03 -7.19
C GLU A 193 -2.04 -9.70 -7.09
N ILE A 194 -2.80 -9.48 -6.01
CA ILE A 194 -3.44 -8.18 -5.73
C ILE A 194 -2.39 -7.06 -5.62
N PHE A 195 -1.26 -7.33 -4.95
CA PHE A 195 -0.14 -6.38 -4.84
C PHE A 195 0.40 -5.99 -6.22
N GLN A 196 0.67 -6.95 -7.10
CA GLN A 196 1.21 -6.67 -8.43
C GLN A 196 0.23 -5.83 -9.27
N VAL A 197 -1.06 -6.18 -9.27
CA VAL A 197 -2.09 -5.41 -9.99
C VAL A 197 -2.21 -3.99 -9.41
N MET A 198 -2.25 -3.85 -8.09
CA MET A 198 -2.32 -2.53 -7.46
C MET A 198 -1.10 -1.67 -7.78
N LYS A 199 0.10 -2.25 -7.74
CA LYS A 199 1.35 -1.56 -8.09
C LYS A 199 1.33 -1.09 -9.54
N GLU A 200 0.89 -1.93 -10.47
CA GLU A 200 0.79 -1.60 -11.89
C GLU A 200 -0.20 -0.43 -12.12
N GLU A 201 -1.38 -0.50 -11.52
CA GLU A 201 -2.40 0.56 -11.63
C GLU A 201 -1.93 1.90 -11.05
N LEU A 202 -1.16 1.88 -9.97
CA LEU A 202 -0.56 3.07 -9.35
C LEU A 202 0.55 3.67 -10.21
N GLN A 203 1.40 2.83 -10.80
CA GLN A 203 2.61 3.25 -11.52
C GLN A 203 2.30 3.72 -12.96
N ASN A 204 1.33 3.11 -13.62
CA ASN A 204 1.05 3.36 -15.02
C ASN A 204 0.20 4.62 -15.22
N LYS A 205 0.78 5.64 -15.87
CA LYS A 205 0.11 6.91 -16.18
C LYS A 205 -0.99 6.77 -17.24
N GLU A 206 -0.98 5.67 -17.98
CA GLU A 206 -2.01 5.29 -18.94
C GLU A 206 -2.95 4.22 -18.38
N SER A 207 -2.90 3.94 -17.07
CA SER A 207 -3.83 3.00 -16.45
C SER A 207 -5.27 3.46 -16.64
N TYR A 208 -6.18 2.48 -16.68
CA TYR A 208 -7.61 2.77 -16.69
C TYR A 208 -7.97 3.71 -15.53
N THR A 209 -7.40 3.46 -14.34
CA THR A 209 -7.58 4.29 -13.15
C THR A 209 -7.20 5.74 -13.43
N TYR A 210 -5.98 6.01 -13.89
CA TYR A 210 -5.51 7.39 -14.09
C TYR A 210 -6.29 8.12 -15.19
N GLN A 211 -6.48 7.47 -16.35
CA GLN A 211 -7.17 8.06 -17.50
C GLN A 211 -8.63 8.42 -17.21
N ASN A 212 -9.32 7.65 -16.36
CA ASN A 212 -10.71 7.89 -16.00
C ASN A 212 -10.87 8.72 -14.69
N SER A 213 -9.78 9.27 -14.16
CA SER A 213 -9.82 10.11 -12.96
C SER A 213 -8.91 11.34 -13.08
N LEU A 214 -7.67 11.27 -12.60
CA LEU A 214 -6.77 12.41 -12.46
C LEU A 214 -6.44 13.07 -13.81
N ALA A 215 -6.35 12.31 -14.90
CA ALA A 215 -6.13 12.86 -16.24
C ALA A 215 -7.28 13.79 -16.71
N LEU A 216 -8.49 13.61 -16.18
CA LEU A 216 -9.66 14.42 -16.50
C LEU A 216 -9.74 15.70 -15.66
N TRP A 217 -8.88 15.84 -14.64
CA TRP A 217 -8.84 17.01 -13.78
C TRP A 217 -8.12 18.18 -14.46
N LYS A 218 -8.87 18.85 -15.34
CA LYS A 218 -8.50 20.12 -15.96
C LYS A 218 -8.70 21.26 -14.97
N ASP A 219 -7.81 22.25 -15.07
CA ASP A 219 -7.87 23.49 -14.28
C ASP A 219 -9.02 24.41 -14.69
#